data_AF-A0A7W9JEW6-F1
#
_entry.id   AF-A0A7W9JEW6-F1
#
_cell.length_a   1.000
_cell.length_b   1.000
_cell.length_c   1.000
_cell.angle_alpha   90.00
_cell.angle_beta   90.00
_cell.angle_gamma   90.00
#
_symmetry.space_group_name_H-M   'P 1'
#
loop_
_entity.id
_entity.type
_entity.pdbx_description
1 polymer ?
#
loop_
_entity_poly.entity_id
_entity_poly.type
_entity_poly.pdbx_seq_one_letter_code
_entity_poly.pdbx_strand_id
1 'polypeptide(L)'
;MRAVTKRRVTRNCQGQQAIPADLDTIPAPEPVAKKTRSKKAYRTQRADDWAHAEVGNPQPCFLCGSPALLRDPANGRACHMTCARTEALERGEQW
;
A
#
# COMPACT_ATOMS: atom_id res chain seq x y z
N MET A 1 -72.14 -10.93 5.16
CA MET A 1 -70.85 -11.37 4.60
C MET A 1 -70.90 -11.21 3.09
N ARG A 2 -70.15 -10.26 2.50
CA ARG A 2 -70.02 -10.11 1.04
C ARG A 2 -68.59 -9.68 0.70
N ALA A 3 -67.95 -10.47 -0.15
CA ALA A 3 -66.56 -10.28 -0.58
C ALA A 3 -66.42 -9.07 -1.52
N VAL A 4 -65.37 -8.26 -1.30
CA VAL A 4 -65.00 -7.15 -2.19
C VAL A 4 -63.91 -7.63 -3.15
N THR A 5 -64.29 -7.87 -4.40
CA THR A 5 -63.36 -8.20 -5.50
C THR A 5 -62.72 -6.91 -6.01
N LYS A 6 -61.42 -6.72 -5.76
CA LYS A 6 -60.67 -5.58 -6.30
C LYS A 6 -60.35 -5.84 -7.78
N ARG A 7 -61.01 -5.10 -8.69
CA ARG A 7 -60.67 -5.08 -10.12
C ARG A 7 -59.38 -4.31 -10.33
N ARG A 8 -58.39 -4.96 -10.95
CA ARG A 8 -57.11 -4.34 -11.32
C ARG A 8 -57.33 -3.48 -12.57
N VAL A 9 -57.23 -2.15 -12.42
CA VAL A 9 -57.22 -1.20 -13.54
C VAL A 9 -55.81 -1.22 -14.16
N THR A 10 -55.69 -1.71 -15.39
CA THR A 10 -54.46 -1.58 -16.18
C THR A 10 -54.46 -0.20 -16.83
N ARG A 11 -53.59 0.70 -16.35
CA ARG A 11 -53.38 2.01 -16.96
C ARG A 11 -52.60 1.78 -18.25
N ASN A 12 -53.25 2.02 -19.38
CA ASN A 12 -52.65 1.86 -20.71
C ASN A 12 -51.63 3.00 -20.93
N CYS A 13 -50.34 2.70 -20.93
CA CYS A 13 -49.29 3.68 -21.22
C CYS A 13 -49.16 3.81 -22.75
N GLN A 14 -49.86 4.78 -23.32
CA GLN A 14 -49.60 5.23 -24.70
C GLN A 14 -48.31 6.06 -24.69
N GLY A 15 -47.35 5.70 -25.55
CA GLY A 15 -46.17 6.51 -25.81
C GLY A 15 -44.86 5.75 -25.63
N GLN A 16 -44.66 4.69 -26.41
CA GLN A 16 -43.34 4.11 -26.60
C GLN A 16 -42.85 4.58 -27.97
N GLN A 17 -42.14 5.70 -28.00
CA GLN A 17 -41.39 6.08 -29.20
C GLN A 17 -40.07 5.31 -29.20
N ALA A 18 -39.83 4.56 -30.27
CA ALA A 18 -38.60 3.80 -30.46
C ALA A 18 -37.41 4.75 -30.59
N ILE A 19 -36.40 4.56 -29.76
CA ILE A 19 -35.14 5.31 -29.82
C ILE A 19 -34.35 4.75 -31.01
N PRO A 20 -33.90 5.58 -31.98
CA PRO A 20 -33.10 5.08 -33.09
C PRO A 20 -31.75 4.58 -32.59
N ALA A 21 -31.39 3.37 -33.03
CA ALA A 21 -30.14 2.70 -32.73
C ALA A 21 -29.00 3.34 -33.54
N ASP A 22 -28.54 4.51 -33.10
CA ASP A 22 -27.27 5.07 -33.59
C ASP A 22 -26.70 6.05 -32.56
N LEU A 23 -26.09 5.51 -31.52
CA LEU A 23 -25.04 6.20 -30.77
C LEU A 23 -24.08 5.13 -30.27
N ASP A 24 -22.83 5.28 -30.70
CA ASP A 24 -21.63 4.60 -30.24
C ASP A 24 -21.80 3.86 -28.92
N THR A 25 -21.71 2.53 -29.01
CA THR A 25 -21.40 1.71 -27.86
C THR A 25 -20.02 2.13 -27.39
N ILE A 26 -19.96 3.05 -26.42
CA ILE A 26 -18.75 3.23 -25.62
C ILE A 26 -18.58 1.89 -24.89
N PRO A 27 -17.53 1.10 -25.17
CA PRO A 27 -17.31 -0.14 -24.43
C PRO A 27 -17.16 0.26 -22.96
N ALA A 28 -17.85 -0.49 -22.09
CA ALA A 28 -17.74 -0.31 -20.65
C ALA A 28 -16.25 -0.20 -20.26
N PRO A 29 -15.86 0.77 -19.41
CA PRO A 29 -14.47 0.84 -18.98
C PRO A 29 -14.12 -0.51 -18.34
N GLU A 30 -13.07 -1.13 -18.85
CA GLU A 30 -12.53 -2.37 -18.34
C GLU A 30 -12.37 -2.27 -16.82
N PRO A 31 -12.60 -3.37 -16.06
CA PRO A 31 -12.55 -3.31 -14.61
C PRO A 31 -11.18 -2.80 -14.17
N VAL A 32 -11.14 -1.58 -13.61
CA VAL A 32 -9.93 -0.97 -13.10
C VAL A 32 -9.33 -1.90 -12.07
N ALA A 33 -8.20 -2.52 -12.44
CA ALA A 33 -7.46 -3.43 -11.59
C ALA A 33 -7.16 -2.73 -10.25
N LYS A 34 -7.85 -3.17 -9.20
CA LYS A 34 -7.54 -2.73 -7.83
C LYS A 34 -6.09 -3.10 -7.57
N LYS A 35 -5.24 -2.11 -7.30
CA LYS A 35 -3.83 -2.32 -6.95
C LYS A 35 -3.77 -3.38 -5.84
N THR A 36 -3.28 -4.56 -6.19
CA THR A 36 -3.07 -5.66 -5.26
C THR A 36 -2.15 -5.14 -4.17
N ARG A 37 -2.62 -5.20 -2.92
CA ARG A 37 -1.87 -4.81 -1.72
C ARG A 37 -0.47 -5.41 -1.81
N SER A 38 0.54 -4.55 -1.92
CA SER A 38 1.93 -4.95 -2.11
C SER A 38 2.30 -6.05 -1.13
N LYS A 39 2.75 -7.18 -1.67
CA LYS A 39 3.41 -8.26 -0.96
C LYS A 39 4.45 -7.61 -0.04
N LYS A 40 4.38 -7.84 1.28
CA LYS A 40 5.36 -7.30 2.25
C LYS A 40 6.75 -7.60 1.68
N ALA A 41 7.49 -6.57 1.26
CA ALA A 41 8.88 -6.73 0.89
C ALA A 41 9.57 -7.27 2.15
N TYR A 42 10.04 -8.51 2.08
CA TYR A 42 10.76 -9.12 3.18
C TYR A 42 12.02 -8.27 3.40
N ARG A 43 12.12 -7.64 4.58
CA ARG A 43 13.35 -6.93 4.97
C ARG A 43 14.45 -7.96 5.13
N THR A 44 15.67 -7.62 4.75
CA THR A 44 16.81 -8.49 5.07
C THR A 44 16.96 -8.57 6.58
N GLN A 45 17.60 -9.63 7.07
CA GLN A 45 17.86 -9.79 8.49
C GLN A 45 18.62 -8.59 9.07
N ARG A 46 19.62 -8.09 8.34
CA ARG A 46 20.36 -6.89 8.74
C ARG A 46 19.44 -5.67 8.89
N ALA A 47 18.56 -5.39 7.94
CA ALA A 47 17.62 -4.27 8.08
C ALA A 47 16.60 -4.47 9.20
N ASP A 48 16.29 -5.72 9.57
CA ASP A 48 15.46 -6.05 10.72
C ASP A 48 16.21 -5.80 12.04
N ASP A 49 17.46 -6.26 12.16
CA ASP A 49 18.34 -5.97 13.30
C ASP A 49 18.48 -4.46 13.53
N TRP A 50 18.73 -3.70 12.45
CA TRP A 50 18.83 -2.24 12.52
C TRP A 50 17.50 -1.55 12.84
N ALA A 51 16.36 -2.17 12.55
CA ALA A 51 15.06 -1.65 12.96
C ALA A 51 14.81 -1.80 14.46
N HIS A 52 15.52 -2.72 15.12
CA HIS A 52 15.46 -2.98 16.56
C HIS A 52 16.74 -2.54 17.28
N ALA A 53 17.61 -1.77 16.61
CA ALA A 53 18.85 -1.26 17.18
C ALA A 53 18.60 -0.39 18.41
N GLU A 54 19.46 -0.54 19.41
CA GLU A 54 19.36 0.24 20.64
C GLU A 54 19.66 1.72 20.39
N VAL A 55 18.91 2.56 21.09
CA VAL A 55 19.09 4.02 21.11
C VAL A 55 19.69 4.41 22.45
N GLY A 56 20.77 5.18 22.43
CA GLY A 56 21.42 5.66 23.65
C GLY A 56 21.89 7.10 23.54
N ASN A 57 22.77 7.50 24.46
CA ASN A 57 23.36 8.84 24.47
C ASN A 57 24.17 9.10 23.19
N PRO A 58 24.28 10.35 22.73
CA PRO A 58 25.08 10.71 21.57
C PRO A 58 26.55 10.35 21.81
N GLN A 59 27.10 9.55 20.92
CA GLN A 59 28.50 9.12 20.89
C GLN A 59 29.01 9.23 19.46
N PRO A 60 30.33 9.43 19.24
CA PRO A 60 30.87 9.57 17.90
C PRO A 60 30.61 8.31 17.06
N CYS A 61 30.00 8.49 15.89
CA CYS A 61 29.79 7.43 14.91
C CYS A 61 31.14 6.84 14.50
N PHE A 62 31.29 5.52 14.53
CA PHE A 62 32.58 4.90 14.20
C PHE A 62 32.97 5.04 12.72
N LEU A 63 32.03 5.39 11.84
CA LEU A 63 32.27 5.58 10.39
C LEU A 63 32.57 7.04 10.02
N CYS A 64 31.80 7.99 10.52
CA CYS A 64 31.91 9.40 10.11
C CYS A 64 32.35 10.35 11.23
N GLY A 65 32.52 9.86 12.46
CA GLY A 65 32.93 10.65 13.64
C GLY A 65 31.85 11.58 14.21
N SER A 66 30.78 11.87 13.48
CA SER A 66 29.68 12.72 13.94
C SER A 66 28.82 12.03 15.01
N PRO A 67 28.18 12.77 15.93
CA PRO A 67 27.39 12.16 17.00
C PRO A 67 26.23 11.32 16.44
N ALA A 68 26.16 10.06 16.87
CA ALA A 68 25.09 9.11 16.57
C ALA A 68 24.43 8.62 17.86
N LEU A 69 23.12 8.40 17.78
CA LEU A 69 22.30 7.88 18.90
C LEU A 69 22.14 6.36 18.84
N LEU A 70 22.10 5.79 17.62
CA LEU A 70 21.91 4.35 17.41
C LEU A 70 23.19 3.57 17.69
N ARG A 71 23.00 2.32 18.11
CA ARG A 71 24.06 1.32 18.31
C ARG A 71 24.00 0.28 17.21
N ASP A 72 25.16 -0.05 16.65
CA ASP A 72 25.32 -1.17 15.74
C ASP A 72 24.90 -2.46 16.46
N PRO A 73 23.93 -3.23 15.94
CA PRO A 73 23.40 -4.42 16.62
C PRO A 73 24.41 -5.57 16.71
N ALA A 74 25.44 -5.58 15.85
CA ALA A 74 26.46 -6.64 15.88
C ALA A 74 27.56 -6.37 16.92
N ASN A 75 27.94 -5.10 17.15
CA ASN A 75 29.13 -4.74 17.93
C ASN A 75 28.86 -3.69 19.03
N GLY A 76 27.66 -3.13 19.12
CA GLY A 76 27.26 -2.11 20.11
C GLY A 76 27.85 -0.72 19.90
N ARG A 77 28.61 -0.49 18.82
CA ARG A 77 29.29 0.79 18.54
C ARG A 77 28.28 1.84 18.05
N ALA A 78 28.46 3.11 18.43
CA ALA A 78 27.59 4.17 17.94
C ALA A 78 27.73 4.31 16.41
N CYS A 79 26.61 4.31 15.70
CA CYS A 79 26.61 4.44 14.24
C CYS A 79 25.26 4.92 13.71
N HIS A 80 25.28 5.74 12.66
CA HIS A 80 24.07 6.13 11.97
C HIS A 80 23.57 4.99 11.08
N MET A 81 22.25 4.82 11.01
CA MET A 81 21.62 3.85 10.11
C MET A 81 22.07 4.05 8.66
N THR A 82 22.18 5.31 8.21
CA THR A 82 22.64 5.63 6.86
C THR A 82 24.10 5.23 6.63
N CYS A 83 24.99 5.51 7.58
CA CYS A 83 26.40 5.13 7.47
C CYS A 83 26.55 3.59 7.43
N ALA A 84 25.86 2.89 8.32
CA ALA A 84 25.87 1.42 8.35
C ALA A 84 25.28 0.79 7.08
N ARG A 85 24.29 1.46 6.46
CA ARG A 85 23.72 1.05 5.18
C ARG A 85 24.68 1.24 4.03
N THR A 86 25.35 2.40 3.97
CA THR A 86 26.36 2.67 2.94
C THR A 86 27.50 1.67 3.05
N GLU A 87 28.05 1.44 4.25
CA GLU A 87 29.13 0.46 4.45
C GLU A 87 28.69 -0.95 4.02
N ALA A 88 27.47 -1.37 4.36
CA ALA A 88 26.92 -2.67 3.94
C ALA A 88 26.87 -2.79 2.41
N LEU A 89 26.35 -1.75 1.73
CA LEU A 89 26.30 -1.72 0.27
C LEU A 89 27.70 -1.77 -0.36
N GLU A 90 28.67 -1.05 0.20
CA GLU A 90 30.07 -1.07 -0.24
C GLU A 90 30.72 -2.45 -0.07
N ARG A 91 30.31 -3.19 0.96
CA ARG A 91 30.75 -4.57 1.23
C ARG A 91 29.99 -5.63 0.43
N GLY A 92 28.99 -5.22 -0.36
CA GLY A 92 28.10 -6.14 -1.09
C GLY A 92 27.13 -6.92 -0.18
N GLU A 93 26.92 -6.44 1.05
CA GLU A 93 25.96 -6.99 1.99
C GLU A 93 24.54 -6.51 1.67
N GLN A 94 23.56 -7.37 1.90
CA GLN A 94 22.16 -7.04 1.65
C GLN A 94 21.59 -6.21 2.81
N TRP A 95 20.77 -5.19 2.48
CA TRP A 95 20.05 -4.32 3.41
C TRP A 95 18.54 -4.35 3.14
#